data_AF-A0A388PPS3-F1
#
_entry.id   AF-A0A388PPS3-F1
#
_cell.length_a   1.000
_cell.length_b   1.000
_cell.length_c   1.000
_cell.angle_alpha   90.00
_cell.angle_beta   90.00
_cell.angle_gamma   90.00
#
_symmetry.space_group_name_H-M   'P 1'
#
loop_
_entity.id
_entity.type
_entity.pdbx_description
1 polymer ?
#
loop_
_entity_poly.entity_id
_entity_poly.type
_entity_poly.pdbx_seq_one_letter_code
_entity_poly.pdbx_strand_id
1 'polypeptide(L)'
;MSRLSVLLLALLPGLLPAQQTLIPRYRAAELGDPAAQVEVGQYYVSQAHATSLARNLTEARDWYDRAAKQGYPVGMLRLAELHLRDEPEVRDPAEAFRWMDRLYETNHPESGCNAALARFYADGVPARDGRVAVAADPRKAYYHIILQQAAGSLPHDLGLLRADLRKRLSSADVKDVEDRAFRWVEDHNKPALRPDAELAAGEGSAKGSKQPDKDRKATTTDEPIDTSDKALALALKHQQESARQVTPLGKQQRYVLPGPARDKK
;
A
#
# COMPACT_ATOMS: atom_id res chain seq x y z
N MET A 1 -13.71 -32.14 -67.36
CA MET A 1 -13.00 -32.97 -66.36
C MET A 1 -11.70 -32.25 -65.99
N SER A 2 -11.63 -31.62 -64.81
CA SER A 2 -10.65 -31.83 -63.71
C SER A 2 -9.18 -31.73 -64.16
N ARG A 3 -8.34 -30.83 -63.62
CA ARG A 3 -7.94 -30.78 -62.20
C ARG A 3 -7.53 -29.36 -61.77
N LEU A 4 -8.26 -28.85 -60.77
CA LEU A 4 -7.77 -27.88 -59.80
C LEU A 4 -6.62 -28.50 -58.99
N SER A 5 -5.48 -27.83 -58.83
CA SER A 5 -4.54 -28.00 -57.68
C SER A 5 -3.32 -27.06 -57.80
N VAL A 6 -3.51 -25.76 -58.03
CA VAL A 6 -2.46 -24.79 -57.74
C VAL A 6 -2.89 -24.01 -56.49
N LEU A 7 -2.15 -24.29 -55.43
CA LEU A 7 -2.27 -23.76 -54.09
C LEU A 7 -2.60 -22.26 -54.06
N LEU A 8 -3.79 -21.98 -53.52
CA LEU A 8 -4.23 -20.67 -53.06
C LEU A 8 -3.42 -20.32 -51.79
N LEU A 9 -2.19 -19.86 -51.98
CA LEU A 9 -1.28 -19.48 -50.90
C LEU A 9 -1.32 -17.96 -50.73
N ALA A 10 -2.19 -17.51 -49.82
CA ALA A 10 -2.20 -16.22 -49.11
C ALA A 10 -3.63 -15.70 -48.96
N LEU A 11 -4.35 -16.17 -47.93
CA LEU A 11 -5.44 -15.44 -47.25
C LEU A 11 -5.87 -16.23 -46.00
N LEU A 12 -5.01 -16.23 -44.99
CA LEU A 12 -5.41 -16.51 -43.60
C LEU A 12 -5.17 -15.23 -42.79
N PRO A 13 -6.15 -14.32 -42.69
CA PRO A 13 -6.12 -13.28 -41.67
C PRO A 13 -6.47 -13.96 -40.34
N GLY A 14 -5.47 -14.30 -39.51
CA GLY A 14 -5.81 -14.90 -38.21
C GLY A 14 -4.71 -15.55 -37.39
N LEU A 15 -3.44 -15.50 -37.79
CA LEU A 15 -2.33 -15.97 -36.95
C LEU A 15 -1.42 -14.81 -36.55
N LEU A 16 -1.97 -13.83 -35.81
CA LEU A 16 -1.10 -13.10 -34.91
C LEU A 16 -0.56 -14.14 -33.92
N PRO A 17 0.76 -14.33 -33.76
CA PRO A 17 1.27 -15.13 -32.65
C PRO A 17 0.62 -14.58 -31.37
N ALA A 18 0.07 -15.46 -30.53
CA ALA A 18 -0.46 -15.07 -29.23
C ALA A 18 0.57 -14.12 -28.59
N GLN A 19 0.21 -12.84 -28.41
CA GLN A 19 1.15 -11.85 -27.91
C GLN A 19 1.73 -12.40 -26.61
N GLN A 20 3.03 -12.66 -26.59
CA GLN A 20 3.75 -13.00 -25.37
C GLN A 20 3.58 -11.82 -24.42
N THR A 21 2.65 -11.93 -23.48
CA THR A 21 2.37 -10.84 -22.56
C THR A 21 3.40 -10.92 -21.44
N LEU A 22 4.40 -10.04 -21.50
CA LEU A 22 5.42 -9.93 -20.47
C LEU A 22 4.79 -9.34 -19.22
N ILE A 23 4.85 -10.07 -18.11
CA ILE A 23 4.46 -9.54 -16.80
C ILE A 23 5.54 -8.56 -16.34
N PRO A 24 5.21 -7.27 -16.11
CA PRO A 24 6.17 -6.30 -15.62
C PRO A 24 6.79 -6.74 -14.29
N ARG A 25 8.09 -6.46 -14.09
CA ARG A 25 8.86 -6.75 -12.86
C ARG A 25 8.88 -8.21 -12.38
N TYR A 26 8.38 -9.17 -13.15
CA TYR A 26 8.31 -10.59 -12.75
C TYR A 26 9.62 -11.14 -12.20
N ARG A 27 10.74 -10.84 -12.85
CA ARG A 27 12.06 -11.30 -12.40
C ARG A 27 12.48 -10.73 -11.03
N ALA A 28 12.14 -9.46 -10.75
CA ALA A 28 12.41 -8.88 -9.44
C ALA A 28 11.52 -9.53 -8.37
N ALA A 29 10.26 -9.81 -8.71
CA ALA A 29 9.32 -10.51 -7.83
C ALA A 29 9.80 -11.93 -7.49
N GLU A 30 10.31 -12.68 -8.48
CA GLU A 30 10.93 -14.00 -8.29
C GLU A 30 12.17 -13.96 -7.40
N LEU A 31 12.95 -12.88 -7.47
CA LEU A 31 14.12 -12.65 -6.61
C LEU A 31 13.75 -12.17 -5.20
N GLY A 32 12.46 -12.01 -4.91
CA GLY A 32 11.97 -11.71 -3.56
C GLY A 32 11.60 -10.25 -3.32
N ASP A 33 11.74 -9.33 -4.29
CA ASP A 33 11.35 -7.92 -4.11
C ASP A 33 9.84 -7.82 -3.80
N PRO A 34 9.44 -7.43 -2.57
CA PRO A 34 8.04 -7.43 -2.17
C PRO A 34 7.20 -6.38 -2.90
N ALA A 35 7.79 -5.25 -3.33
CA ALA A 35 7.10 -4.26 -4.14
C ALA A 35 6.82 -4.83 -5.55
N ALA A 36 7.81 -5.51 -6.14
CA ALA A 36 7.62 -6.21 -7.42
C ALA A 36 6.58 -7.34 -7.31
N GLN A 37 6.54 -8.09 -6.21
CA GLN A 37 5.52 -9.12 -5.97
C GLN A 37 4.11 -8.51 -5.93
N VAL A 38 3.94 -7.35 -5.30
CA VAL A 38 2.67 -6.61 -5.36
C VAL A 38 2.32 -6.18 -6.78
N GLU A 39 3.28 -5.66 -7.55
CA GLU A 39 3.03 -5.24 -8.93
C GLU A 39 2.62 -6.41 -9.84
N VAL A 40 3.25 -7.57 -9.66
CA VAL A 40 2.89 -8.81 -10.37
C VAL A 40 1.49 -9.28 -9.97
N GLY A 41 1.16 -9.28 -8.66
CA GLY A 41 -0.18 -9.61 -8.20
C GLY A 41 -1.24 -8.69 -8.81
N GLN A 42 -0.96 -7.38 -8.85
CA GLN A 42 -1.84 -6.39 -9.46
C GLN A 42 -2.02 -6.62 -10.96
N TYR A 43 -0.96 -7.04 -11.65
CA TYR A 43 -1.06 -7.43 -13.04
C TYR A 43 -2.05 -8.58 -13.22
N TYR A 44 -1.96 -9.65 -12.43
CA TYR A 44 -2.91 -10.76 -12.52
C TYR A 44 -4.36 -10.33 -12.22
N VAL A 45 -4.58 -9.50 -11.20
CA VAL A 45 -5.91 -8.93 -10.92
C VAL A 45 -6.46 -8.17 -12.14
N SER A 46 -5.61 -7.37 -12.81
CA SER A 46 -6.02 -6.56 -13.97
C SER A 46 -6.39 -7.41 -15.20
N GLN A 47 -5.81 -8.61 -15.32
CA GLN A 47 -6.08 -9.55 -16.41
C GLN A 47 -7.24 -10.49 -16.10
N ALA A 48 -7.88 -10.38 -14.94
CA ALA A 48 -8.92 -11.30 -14.52
C ALA A 48 -10.25 -11.03 -15.26
N HIS A 49 -10.40 -11.64 -16.43
CA HIS A 49 -11.63 -11.65 -17.23
C HIS A 49 -12.38 -12.98 -17.06
N ALA A 50 -13.66 -13.05 -17.43
CA ALA A 50 -14.54 -14.19 -17.11
C ALA A 50 -13.94 -15.59 -17.38
N THR A 51 -13.25 -15.80 -18.50
CA THR A 51 -12.64 -17.10 -18.85
C THR A 51 -11.33 -17.45 -18.11
N SER A 52 -10.72 -16.50 -17.39
CA SER A 52 -9.46 -16.70 -16.65
C SER A 52 -9.50 -16.20 -15.20
N LEU A 53 -10.66 -15.68 -14.75
CA LEU A 53 -10.87 -14.98 -13.48
C LEU A 53 -10.33 -15.77 -12.28
N ALA A 54 -10.85 -16.97 -12.05
CA ALA A 54 -10.45 -17.84 -10.94
C ALA A 54 -8.93 -18.08 -10.88
N ARG A 55 -8.32 -18.43 -12.03
CA ARG A 55 -6.88 -18.68 -12.14
C ARG A 55 -6.08 -17.42 -11.81
N ASN A 56 -6.43 -16.30 -12.43
CA ASN A 56 -5.67 -15.06 -12.26
C ASN A 56 -5.81 -14.50 -10.83
N LEU A 57 -6.99 -14.62 -10.20
CA LEU A 57 -7.15 -14.22 -8.79
C LEU A 57 -6.35 -15.14 -7.85
N THR A 58 -6.25 -16.43 -8.14
CA THR A 58 -5.41 -17.37 -7.39
C THR A 58 -3.94 -16.99 -7.50
N GLU A 59 -3.45 -16.69 -8.71
CA GLU A 59 -2.07 -16.21 -8.93
C GLU A 59 -1.82 -14.90 -8.18
N ALA A 60 -2.74 -13.94 -8.28
CA ALA A 60 -2.64 -12.67 -7.56
C ALA A 60 -2.52 -12.87 -6.04
N ARG A 61 -3.34 -13.76 -5.47
CA ARG A 61 -3.30 -14.12 -4.05
C ARG A 61 -1.92 -14.63 -3.65
N ASP A 62 -1.36 -15.54 -4.43
CA ASP A 62 -0.06 -16.15 -4.12
C ASP A 62 1.08 -15.13 -4.17
N TRP A 63 1.01 -14.15 -5.09
CA TRP A 63 1.98 -13.05 -5.15
C TRP A 63 1.83 -12.05 -3.99
N TYR A 64 0.60 -11.67 -3.65
CA TYR A 64 0.37 -10.79 -2.49
C TYR A 64 0.74 -11.47 -1.18
N ASP A 65 0.46 -12.77 -1.03
CA ASP A 65 0.86 -13.59 0.12
C ASP A 65 2.37 -13.59 0.35
N ARG A 66 3.17 -13.71 -0.72
CA ARG A 66 4.63 -13.58 -0.61
C ARG A 66 5.06 -12.21 -0.09
N ALA A 67 4.46 -11.13 -0.59
CA ALA A 67 4.78 -9.78 -0.12
C ALA A 67 4.33 -9.55 1.33
N ALA A 68 3.12 -10.01 1.68
CA ALA A 68 2.55 -9.89 3.02
C ALA A 68 3.38 -10.66 4.07
N LYS A 69 3.83 -11.87 3.74
CA LYS A 69 4.70 -12.69 4.61
C LYS A 69 6.06 -12.03 4.89
N GLN A 70 6.54 -11.18 3.98
CA GLN A 70 7.75 -10.38 4.20
C GLN A 70 7.53 -9.14 5.08
N GLY A 71 6.31 -8.89 5.56
CA GLY A 71 6.02 -7.70 6.34
C GLY A 71 5.67 -6.48 5.49
N TYR A 72 5.53 -6.62 4.16
CA TYR A 72 5.36 -5.47 3.28
C TYR A 72 3.94 -4.89 3.40
N PRO A 73 3.77 -3.62 3.85
CA PRO A 73 2.46 -3.08 4.20
C PRO A 73 1.45 -3.09 3.05
N VAL A 74 1.91 -2.72 1.85
CA VAL A 74 1.07 -2.73 0.64
C VAL A 74 0.68 -4.15 0.26
N GLY A 75 1.56 -5.12 0.47
CA GLY A 75 1.27 -6.54 0.22
C GLY A 75 0.17 -7.07 1.15
N MET A 76 0.26 -6.77 2.44
CA MET A 76 -0.78 -7.13 3.43
C MET A 76 -2.13 -6.51 3.08
N LEU A 77 -2.14 -5.21 2.73
CA LEU A 77 -3.37 -4.52 2.35
C LEU A 77 -4.00 -5.12 1.09
N ARG A 78 -3.21 -5.37 0.04
CA ARG A 78 -3.69 -5.96 -1.22
C ARG A 78 -4.19 -7.39 -1.05
N LEU A 79 -3.53 -8.19 -0.21
CA LEU A 79 -3.99 -9.54 0.10
C LEU A 79 -5.34 -9.50 0.84
N ALA A 80 -5.48 -8.61 1.82
CA ALA A 80 -6.72 -8.45 2.56
C ALA A 80 -7.87 -7.95 1.67
N GLU A 81 -7.62 -6.97 0.80
CA GLU A 81 -8.58 -6.50 -0.20
C GLU A 81 -9.01 -7.62 -1.16
N LEU A 82 -8.06 -8.46 -1.59
CA LEU A 82 -8.35 -9.60 -2.46
C LEU A 82 -9.28 -10.61 -1.76
N HIS A 83 -9.03 -10.87 -0.47
CA HIS A 83 -9.85 -11.76 0.35
C HIS A 83 -11.26 -11.23 0.65
N LEU A 84 -11.50 -9.93 0.49
CA LEU A 84 -12.80 -9.30 0.64
C LEU A 84 -13.65 -9.32 -0.62
N ARG A 85 -13.10 -9.73 -1.77
CA ARG A 85 -13.88 -9.82 -3.00
C ARG A 85 -14.87 -10.98 -2.95
N ASP A 86 -15.90 -10.90 -3.78
CA ASP A 86 -16.99 -11.87 -3.78
C ASP A 86 -16.64 -13.19 -4.49
N GLU A 87 -15.53 -13.25 -5.23
CA GLU A 87 -15.13 -14.46 -5.95
C GLU A 87 -14.74 -15.61 -4.98
N PRO A 88 -15.42 -16.78 -5.04
CA PRO A 88 -15.25 -17.86 -4.06
C PRO A 88 -13.83 -18.41 -3.88
N GLU A 89 -13.00 -18.30 -4.92
CA GLU A 89 -11.62 -18.79 -4.93
C GLU A 89 -10.69 -18.00 -4.01
N VAL A 90 -11.02 -16.72 -3.79
CA VAL A 90 -10.23 -15.80 -2.97
C VAL A 90 -10.98 -15.30 -1.74
N ARG A 91 -12.31 -15.35 -1.72
CA ARG A 91 -13.11 -14.85 -0.60
C ARG A 91 -12.79 -15.56 0.72
N ASP A 92 -12.23 -14.80 1.65
CA ASP A 92 -11.96 -15.22 3.03
C ASP A 92 -11.91 -13.99 3.98
N PRO A 93 -13.07 -13.51 4.46
CA PRO A 93 -13.11 -12.31 5.30
C PRO A 93 -12.35 -12.44 6.62
N ALA A 94 -12.22 -13.66 7.15
CA ALA A 94 -11.44 -13.90 8.37
C ALA A 94 -9.94 -13.69 8.11
N GLU A 95 -9.44 -14.16 6.98
CA GLU A 95 -8.04 -13.93 6.62
C GLU A 95 -7.79 -12.46 6.25
N ALA A 96 -8.74 -11.80 5.58
CA ALA A 96 -8.68 -10.35 5.35
C ALA A 96 -8.55 -9.55 6.66
N PHE A 97 -9.40 -9.87 7.65
CA PHE A 97 -9.33 -9.25 8.97
C PHE A 97 -7.96 -9.48 9.62
N ARG A 98 -7.43 -10.71 9.61
CA ARG A 98 -6.13 -11.02 10.21
C ARG A 98 -4.98 -10.22 9.60
N TRP A 99 -4.96 -10.07 8.26
CA TRP A 99 -3.92 -9.27 7.60
C TRP A 99 -4.06 -7.78 7.87
N MET A 100 -5.29 -7.26 7.94
CA MET A 100 -5.54 -5.85 8.29
C MET A 100 -5.18 -5.55 9.76
N ASP A 101 -5.54 -6.45 10.68
CA ASP A 101 -5.22 -6.31 12.10
C ASP A 101 -3.70 -6.33 12.31
N ARG A 102 -3.00 -7.26 11.65
CA ARG A 102 -1.53 -7.29 11.64
C ARG A 102 -0.92 -6.03 11.02
N LEU A 103 -1.44 -5.57 9.88
CA LEU A 103 -0.98 -4.34 9.23
C LEU A 103 -1.15 -3.14 10.16
N TYR A 104 -2.28 -3.07 10.87
CA TYR A 104 -2.52 -2.04 11.87
C TYR A 104 -1.53 -2.14 13.05
N GLU A 105 -1.22 -3.34 13.54
CA GLU A 105 -0.26 -3.54 14.62
C GLU A 105 1.17 -3.12 14.23
N THR A 106 1.59 -3.34 12.98
CA THR A 106 2.97 -3.05 12.55
C THR A 106 3.18 -1.63 12.07
N ASN A 107 2.14 -1.01 11.50
CA ASN A 107 2.26 0.30 10.86
C ASN A 107 1.47 1.39 11.59
N HIS A 108 0.63 1.01 12.55
CA HIS A 108 -0.28 1.89 13.25
C HIS A 108 -1.15 2.69 12.23
N PRO A 109 -2.04 3.61 12.62
CA PRO A 109 -3.27 3.87 11.87
C PRO A 109 -3.08 4.58 10.52
N GLU A 110 -1.86 4.94 10.12
CA GLU A 110 -1.56 5.33 8.74
C GLU A 110 -1.57 4.16 7.75
N SER A 111 -1.75 2.92 8.25
CA SER A 111 -1.93 1.70 7.46
C SER A 111 -3.00 1.75 6.37
N GLY A 112 -3.95 2.68 6.47
CA GLY A 112 -5.06 2.80 5.52
C GLY A 112 -6.16 1.74 5.67
N CYS A 113 -6.09 0.88 6.70
CA CYS A 113 -7.05 -0.21 6.91
C CYS A 113 -8.12 0.09 7.97
N ASN A 114 -8.07 1.24 8.66
CA ASN A 114 -8.99 1.59 9.74
C ASN A 114 -10.46 1.53 9.32
N ALA A 115 -10.80 1.99 8.11
CA ALA A 115 -12.17 1.91 7.61
C ALA A 115 -12.69 0.46 7.51
N ALA A 116 -11.84 -0.49 7.11
CA ALA A 116 -12.21 -1.89 7.02
C ALA A 116 -12.27 -2.56 8.40
N LEU A 117 -11.28 -2.29 9.27
CA LEU A 117 -11.29 -2.76 10.66
C LEU A 117 -12.51 -2.25 11.42
N ALA A 118 -12.91 -1.00 11.23
CA ALA A 118 -14.13 -0.44 11.81
C ALA A 118 -15.38 -1.27 11.45
N ARG A 119 -15.53 -1.66 10.18
CA ARG A 119 -16.65 -2.48 9.70
C ARG A 119 -16.59 -3.89 10.30
N PHE A 120 -15.43 -4.52 10.27
CA PHE A 120 -15.23 -5.85 10.88
C PHE A 120 -15.56 -5.85 12.38
N TYR A 121 -15.09 -4.87 13.12
CA TYR A 121 -15.39 -4.79 14.55
C TYR A 121 -16.85 -4.42 14.82
N ALA A 122 -17.53 -3.68 13.94
CA ALA A 122 -18.95 -3.35 14.13
C ALA A 122 -19.86 -4.55 13.91
N ASP A 123 -19.61 -5.32 12.85
CA ASP A 123 -20.47 -6.42 12.41
C ASP A 123 -20.05 -7.76 13.01
N GLY A 124 -18.80 -7.88 13.45
CA GLY A 124 -18.13 -9.15 13.69
C GLY A 124 -17.48 -9.67 12.41
N VAL A 125 -16.46 -10.51 12.56
CA VAL A 125 -15.72 -11.07 11.43
C VAL A 125 -16.37 -12.38 11.01
N PRO A 126 -16.87 -12.51 9.77
CA PRO A 126 -17.39 -13.77 9.29
C PRO A 126 -16.23 -14.73 8.94
N ALA A 127 -16.40 -15.99 9.30
CA ALA A 127 -15.64 -17.11 8.77
C ALA A 127 -15.97 -17.31 7.29
N ARG A 128 -15.14 -18.08 6.59
CA ARG A 128 -15.36 -18.41 5.17
C ARG A 128 -16.71 -19.09 4.89
N ASP A 129 -17.25 -19.82 5.86
CA ASP A 129 -18.55 -20.50 5.78
C ASP A 129 -19.74 -19.63 6.26
N GLY A 130 -19.50 -18.36 6.57
CA GLY A 130 -20.52 -17.39 6.99
C GLY A 130 -20.85 -17.40 8.47
N ARG A 131 -20.26 -18.32 9.27
CA ARG A 131 -20.38 -18.25 10.75
C ARG A 131 -19.58 -17.08 11.30
N VAL A 132 -19.85 -16.67 12.53
CA VAL A 132 -19.04 -15.62 13.19
C VAL A 132 -17.71 -16.22 13.65
N ALA A 133 -16.60 -15.74 13.09
CA ALA A 133 -15.23 -16.09 13.48
C ALA A 133 -14.75 -15.24 14.67
N VAL A 134 -15.04 -13.94 14.65
CA VAL A 134 -14.73 -13.00 15.73
C VAL A 134 -15.99 -12.21 16.04
N ALA A 135 -16.38 -12.16 17.31
CA ALA A 135 -17.55 -11.40 17.73
C ALA A 135 -17.36 -9.89 17.50
N ALA A 136 -18.45 -9.18 17.29
CA ALA A 136 -18.43 -7.72 17.19
C ALA A 136 -17.87 -7.08 18.46
N ASP A 137 -17.08 -6.02 18.28
CA ASP A 137 -16.54 -5.15 19.33
C ASP A 137 -16.86 -3.68 18.98
N PRO A 138 -18.00 -3.14 19.47
CA PRO A 138 -18.42 -1.79 19.15
C PRO A 138 -17.45 -0.71 19.64
N ARG A 139 -16.64 -0.98 20.67
CA ARG A 139 -15.65 -0.04 21.20
C ARG A 139 -14.45 0.05 20.25
N LYS A 140 -13.94 -1.08 19.76
CA LYS A 140 -12.91 -1.10 18.72
C LYS A 140 -13.40 -0.52 17.41
N ALA A 141 -14.64 -0.82 17.01
CA ALA A 141 -15.24 -0.21 15.82
C ALA A 141 -15.24 1.33 15.93
N TYR A 142 -15.71 1.86 17.05
CA TYR A 142 -15.73 3.30 17.31
C TYR A 142 -14.33 3.91 17.30
N TYR A 143 -13.35 3.22 17.89
CA TYR A 143 -11.95 3.64 17.90
C TYR A 143 -11.38 3.77 16.48
N HIS A 144 -11.50 2.74 15.63
CA HIS A 144 -10.98 2.79 14.26
C HIS A 144 -11.69 3.82 13.39
N ILE A 145 -12.97 4.12 13.63
CA ILE A 145 -13.67 5.22 12.96
C ILE A 145 -13.04 6.57 13.29
N ILE A 146 -12.69 6.82 14.54
CA ILE A 146 -12.04 8.08 14.96
C ILE A 146 -10.66 8.19 14.30
N LEU A 147 -9.89 7.11 14.27
CA LEU A 147 -8.59 7.07 13.59
C LEU A 147 -8.71 7.30 12.09
N GLN A 148 -9.70 6.69 11.43
CA GLN A 148 -9.99 6.92 10.01
C GLN A 148 -10.32 8.39 9.74
N GLN A 149 -11.11 9.02 10.61
CA GLN A 149 -11.44 10.44 10.49
C GLN A 149 -10.20 11.32 10.68
N ALA A 150 -9.33 11.00 11.64
CA ALA A 150 -8.09 11.74 11.90
C ALA A 150 -7.12 11.67 10.72
N ALA A 151 -7.10 10.56 9.98
CA ALA A 151 -6.29 10.39 8.78
C ALA A 151 -6.80 11.21 7.56
N GLY A 152 -7.94 11.90 7.67
CA GLY A 152 -8.41 12.89 6.71
C GLY A 152 -9.86 12.66 6.23
N SER A 153 -10.09 11.58 5.48
CA SER A 153 -11.42 11.29 4.90
C SER A 153 -12.18 10.25 5.72
N LEU A 154 -13.45 10.56 6.03
CA LEU A 154 -14.38 9.62 6.65
C LEU A 154 -15.47 9.22 5.64
N PRO A 155 -15.50 7.94 5.19
CA PRO A 155 -16.61 7.42 4.40
C PRO A 155 -17.98 7.67 5.04
N HIS A 156 -18.99 7.98 4.22
CA HIS A 156 -20.31 8.39 4.71
C HIS A 156 -20.97 7.32 5.61
N ASP A 157 -20.84 6.05 5.25
CA ASP A 157 -21.33 4.91 6.03
C ASP A 157 -20.71 4.86 7.43
N LEU A 158 -19.42 5.15 7.54
CA LEU A 158 -18.72 5.20 8.83
C LEU A 158 -19.15 6.40 9.67
N GLY A 159 -19.54 7.52 9.05
CA GLY A 159 -20.14 8.65 9.76
C GLY A 159 -21.47 8.29 10.41
N LEU A 160 -22.33 7.56 9.69
CA LEU A 160 -23.61 7.06 10.23
C LEU A 160 -23.38 6.03 11.34
N LEU A 161 -22.47 5.07 11.12
CA LEU A 161 -22.09 4.08 12.10
C LEU A 161 -21.50 4.72 13.37
N ARG A 162 -20.67 5.77 13.23
CA ARG A 162 -20.16 6.55 14.36
C ARG A 162 -21.29 7.10 15.22
N ALA A 163 -22.30 7.69 14.58
CA ALA A 163 -23.44 8.29 15.26
C ALA A 163 -24.31 7.24 15.97
N ASP A 164 -24.50 6.07 15.35
CA ASP A 164 -25.19 4.93 15.96
C ASP A 164 -24.45 4.39 17.19
N LEU A 165 -23.15 4.08 17.02
CA LEU A 165 -22.31 3.54 18.09
C LEU A 165 -22.24 4.48 19.29
N ARG A 166 -22.14 5.80 19.08
CA ARG A 166 -22.14 6.79 20.16
C ARG A 166 -23.43 6.77 20.99
N LYS A 167 -24.57 6.40 20.41
CA LYS A 167 -25.85 6.27 21.14
C LYS A 167 -25.96 4.96 21.91
N ARG A 168 -25.31 3.91 21.43
CA ARG A 168 -25.37 2.55 21.99
C ARG A 168 -24.34 2.31 23.09
N LEU A 169 -23.17 2.92 22.97
CA LEU A 169 -22.10 2.84 23.96
C LEU A 169 -22.45 3.68 25.19
N SER A 170 -21.95 3.26 26.37
CA SER A 170 -22.06 4.07 27.56
C SER A 170 -21.26 5.36 27.43
N SER A 171 -21.63 6.42 28.15
CA SER A 171 -20.87 7.67 28.17
C SER A 171 -19.42 7.47 28.64
N ALA A 172 -19.21 6.52 29.58
CA ALA A 172 -17.88 6.13 30.03
C ALA A 172 -17.06 5.47 28.92
N ASP A 173 -17.66 4.55 28.15
CA ASP A 173 -16.98 3.89 27.03
C ASP A 173 -16.64 4.85 25.90
N VAL A 174 -17.56 5.75 25.55
CA VAL A 174 -17.34 6.78 24.54
C VAL A 174 -16.15 7.65 24.95
N LYS A 175 -16.17 8.17 26.19
CA LYS A 175 -15.08 9.00 26.71
C LYS A 175 -13.75 8.26 26.68
N ASP A 176 -13.71 7.04 27.19
CA ASP A 176 -12.50 6.23 27.24
C ASP A 176 -11.92 5.91 25.84
N VAL A 177 -12.78 5.60 24.86
CA VAL A 177 -12.35 5.38 23.48
C VAL A 177 -11.84 6.67 22.83
N GLU A 178 -12.55 7.79 23.00
CA GLU A 178 -12.12 9.10 22.48
C GLU A 178 -10.80 9.54 23.11
N ASP A 179 -10.62 9.37 24.43
CA ASP A 179 -9.37 9.68 25.13
C ASP A 179 -8.19 8.82 24.64
N ARG A 180 -8.43 7.54 24.30
CA ARG A 180 -7.40 6.68 23.69
C ARG A 180 -7.05 7.12 22.28
N ALA A 181 -8.06 7.39 21.44
CA ALA A 181 -7.84 7.81 20.06
C ALA A 181 -7.14 9.18 19.99
N PHE A 182 -7.55 10.11 20.85
CA PHE A 182 -6.96 11.44 20.95
C PHE A 182 -5.50 11.39 21.41
N ARG A 183 -5.18 10.62 22.45
CA ARG A 183 -3.78 10.41 22.87
C ARG A 183 -2.91 9.89 21.75
N TRP A 184 -3.43 8.92 20.99
CA TRP A 184 -2.73 8.42 19.82
C TRP A 184 -2.46 9.54 18.79
N VAL A 185 -3.48 10.34 18.44
CA VAL A 185 -3.35 11.46 17.49
C VAL A 185 -2.35 12.51 18.00
N GLU A 186 -2.40 12.88 19.28
CA GLU A 186 -1.48 13.85 19.87
C GLU A 186 -0.03 13.36 19.86
N ASP A 187 0.22 12.11 20.24
CA ASP A 187 1.59 11.57 20.29
C ASP A 187 2.23 11.51 18.90
N HIS A 188 1.45 11.36 17.83
CA HIS A 188 1.93 11.29 16.45
C HIS A 188 1.96 12.66 15.74
N ASN A 189 1.09 13.60 16.13
CA ASN A 189 1.09 14.97 15.60
C ASN A 189 2.01 15.93 16.38
N LYS A 190 2.67 15.46 17.45
CA LYS A 190 3.77 16.22 18.06
C LYS A 190 4.84 16.43 16.98
N PRO A 191 5.14 17.68 16.58
CA PRO A 191 6.33 17.90 15.77
C PRO A 191 7.49 17.29 16.54
N ALA A 192 8.34 16.51 15.87
CA ALA A 192 9.53 15.97 16.49
C ALA A 192 10.27 17.13 17.16
N LEU A 193 10.15 17.23 18.48
CA LEU A 193 10.93 18.18 19.26
C LEU A 193 12.36 17.74 18.99
N ARG A 194 13.07 18.47 18.12
CA ARG A 194 14.51 18.39 18.07
C ARG A 194 14.93 18.75 19.50
N PRO A 195 15.47 17.81 20.31
CA PRO A 195 16.10 18.25 21.53
C PRO A 195 17.16 19.23 21.08
N ASP A 196 17.09 20.42 21.63
CA ASP A 196 17.89 21.56 21.22
C ASP A 196 19.34 21.12 21.08
N ALA A 197 20.00 21.61 20.03
CA ALA A 197 21.43 21.47 19.83
C ALA A 197 22.18 22.22 20.93
N GLU A 198 22.09 21.74 22.17
CA GLU A 198 23.06 21.96 23.21
C GLU A 198 24.17 20.93 23.03
N LEU A 199 25.40 21.45 22.92
CA LEU A 199 26.69 20.76 22.80
C LEU A 199 27.19 20.46 21.38
N ALA A 200 27.57 21.53 20.69
CA ALA A 200 28.85 21.55 19.98
C ALA A 200 29.63 22.83 20.37
N ALA A 201 29.88 22.99 21.66
CA ALA A 201 30.99 23.79 22.14
C ALA A 201 32.27 23.01 21.85
N GLY A 202 32.99 23.40 20.80
CA GLY A 202 34.22 22.79 20.36
C GLY A 202 35.01 23.73 19.45
N GLU A 203 35.75 24.64 20.10
CA GLU A 203 37.06 25.19 19.72
C GLU A 203 37.28 25.79 18.31
N GLY A 204 37.60 27.09 18.27
CA GLY A 204 38.12 27.75 17.06
C GLY A 204 38.34 29.26 17.20
N SER A 205 39.50 29.63 17.72
CA SER A 205 40.03 31.00 17.93
C SER A 205 39.97 31.92 16.69
N ALA A 206 39.51 33.17 16.83
CA ALA A 206 40.29 34.41 16.58
C ALA A 206 39.42 35.69 16.41
N LYS A 207 39.64 36.65 17.32
CA LYS A 207 39.66 38.14 17.19
C LYS A 207 38.72 38.85 16.20
N GLY A 208 37.94 39.80 16.73
CA GLY A 208 37.46 40.96 15.95
C GLY A 208 36.42 41.82 16.68
N SER A 209 36.85 42.99 17.16
CA SER A 209 36.10 43.98 17.95
C SER A 209 34.99 44.75 17.19
N LYS A 210 33.85 45.00 17.85
CA LYS A 210 33.26 46.33 18.17
C LYS A 210 31.74 46.24 18.40
N GLN A 211 31.29 47.03 19.36
CA GLN A 211 29.91 47.25 19.80
C GLN A 211 29.53 48.70 19.47
N PRO A 212 28.31 49.15 19.75
CA PRO A 212 27.01 48.82 19.15
C PRO A 212 26.50 49.99 18.30
N ASP A 213 25.44 49.82 17.50
CA ASP A 213 24.65 50.98 17.07
C ASP A 213 23.15 50.72 17.07
N LYS A 214 22.45 51.80 17.38
CA LYS A 214 21.04 51.97 17.73
C LYS A 214 20.16 52.05 16.49
N ASP A 215 18.86 51.89 16.76
CA ASP A 215 17.73 52.41 15.99
C ASP A 215 17.51 51.82 14.58
N ARG A 216 16.51 50.92 14.45
CA ARG A 216 15.22 51.23 13.81
C ARG A 216 14.36 49.99 13.50
N LYS A 217 13.07 50.17 13.81
CA LYS A 217 11.85 49.77 13.10
C LYS A 217 11.53 48.29 12.88
N ALA A 218 10.37 47.94 13.43
CA ALA A 218 9.49 46.89 12.93
C ALA A 218 9.18 47.08 11.44
N THR A 219 9.25 45.98 10.70
CA THR A 219 8.38 45.69 9.55
C THR A 219 8.31 44.17 9.38
N THR A 220 7.10 43.64 9.49
CA THR A 220 6.65 42.41 8.84
C THR A 220 7.05 42.39 7.37
N THR A 221 7.63 41.28 6.91
CA THR A 221 7.65 40.91 5.49
C THR A 221 7.73 39.40 5.38
N ASP A 222 6.77 38.82 4.63
CA ASP A 222 6.84 37.50 4.02
C ASP A 222 8.21 37.27 3.39
N GLU A 223 8.87 36.14 3.68
CA GLU A 223 9.99 35.67 2.86
C GLU A 223 9.59 34.44 2.03
N PRO A 224 10.05 34.35 0.76
CA PRO A 224 9.63 33.32 -0.19
C PRO A 224 10.40 32.01 0.02
N ILE A 225 9.80 30.90 -0.41
CA ILE A 225 10.43 29.57 -0.48
C ILE A 225 11.73 29.66 -1.28
N ASP A 226 12.86 29.31 -0.66
CA ASP A 226 14.17 29.23 -1.30
C ASP A 226 14.20 28.08 -2.33
N THR A 227 14.04 28.43 -3.60
CA THR A 227 14.20 27.54 -4.76
C THR A 227 15.61 27.61 -5.34
N SER A 228 16.64 27.88 -4.54
CA SER A 228 18.00 28.02 -5.07
C SER A 228 18.54 26.71 -5.65
N ASP A 229 19.31 26.85 -6.73
CA ASP A 229 19.93 25.78 -7.52
C ASP A 229 20.71 24.74 -6.70
N LYS A 230 21.09 25.07 -5.46
CA LYS A 230 21.75 24.13 -4.53
C LYS A 230 20.85 22.99 -4.08
N ALA A 231 19.55 23.24 -3.87
CA ALA A 231 18.60 22.19 -3.49
C ALA A 231 18.37 21.20 -4.64
N LEU A 232 18.33 21.72 -5.88
CA LEU A 232 18.22 20.90 -7.08
C LEU A 232 19.51 20.10 -7.36
N ALA A 233 20.68 20.72 -7.15
CA ALA A 233 21.98 20.07 -7.34
C ALA A 233 22.20 18.90 -6.37
N LEU A 234 21.70 19.00 -5.13
CA LEU A 234 21.78 17.93 -4.14
C LEU A 234 20.88 16.74 -4.52
N ALA A 235 19.65 17.03 -4.96
CA ALA A 235 18.72 15.99 -5.43
C ALA A 235 19.27 15.24 -6.67
N LEU A 236 19.89 15.96 -7.60
CA LEU A 236 20.47 15.35 -8.81
C LEU A 236 21.68 14.46 -8.49
N LYS A 237 22.51 14.86 -7.52
CA LYS A 237 23.67 14.08 -7.06
C LYS A 237 23.23 12.75 -6.46
N HIS A 238 22.17 12.75 -5.63
CA HIS A 238 21.62 11.54 -5.02
C HIS A 238 21.05 10.58 -6.08
N GLN A 239 20.42 11.12 -7.12
CA GLN A 239 19.90 10.33 -8.23
C GLN A 239 21.03 9.68 -9.07
N GLN A 240 22.10 10.41 -9.35
CA GLN A 240 23.24 9.89 -10.12
C GLN A 240 24.03 8.81 -9.35
N GLU A 241 24.14 8.94 -8.03
CA GLU A 241 24.77 7.93 -7.17
C GLU A 241 23.97 6.63 -7.13
N SER A 242 22.63 6.70 -7.13
CA SER A 242 21.76 5.52 -7.22
C SER A 242 21.91 4.76 -8.55
N ALA A 243 22.14 5.49 -9.65
CA ALA A 243 22.29 4.89 -10.98
C ALA A 243 23.65 4.18 -11.19
N ARG A 244 24.69 4.53 -10.41
CA ARG A 244 26.03 3.93 -10.52
C ARG A 244 26.14 2.53 -9.89
N GLN A 245 25.14 2.10 -9.12
CA GLN A 245 25.18 0.82 -8.38
C GLN A 245 24.63 -0.39 -9.16
N VAL A 246 24.26 -0.25 -10.44
CA VAL A 246 23.68 -1.36 -11.23
C VAL A 246 24.74 -1.97 -12.16
N THR A 247 25.23 -3.17 -11.84
CA THR A 247 26.14 -3.95 -12.71
C THR A 247 25.33 -4.75 -13.76
N PRO A 248 25.69 -4.76 -15.06
CA PRO A 248 24.93 -5.48 -16.06
C PRO A 248 25.34 -6.96 -16.15
N LEU A 249 24.44 -7.87 -15.78
CA LEU A 249 24.65 -9.32 -15.92
C LEU A 249 24.19 -9.82 -17.29
N GLY A 250 25.17 -10.27 -18.08
CA GLY A 250 25.05 -10.74 -19.45
C GLY A 250 24.19 -12.00 -19.66
N LYS A 251 23.77 -12.13 -20.92
CA LYS A 251 23.18 -13.28 -21.64
C LYS A 251 22.54 -14.38 -20.76
N GLN A 252 21.25 -14.20 -20.47
CA GLN A 252 20.44 -15.11 -19.67
C GLN A 252 19.79 -16.23 -20.47
N GLN A 253 19.79 -17.43 -19.91
CA GLN A 253 18.78 -18.46 -20.20
C GLN A 253 17.45 -18.04 -19.55
N ARG A 254 16.37 -18.03 -20.34
CA ARG A 254 15.02 -17.54 -19.99
C ARG A 254 14.10 -18.73 -19.71
N TYR A 255 13.28 -18.66 -18.65
CA TYR A 255 12.26 -19.68 -18.34
C TYR A 255 10.91 -19.33 -19.00
N VAL A 256 10.15 -20.37 -19.40
CA VAL A 256 8.90 -20.29 -20.17
C VAL A 256 7.82 -21.12 -19.47
N LEU A 257 6.63 -20.56 -19.27
CA LEU A 257 5.49 -21.28 -18.70
C LEU A 257 5.03 -22.43 -19.62
N PRO A 258 4.71 -23.62 -19.10
CA PRO A 258 4.09 -24.69 -19.88
C PRO A 258 2.65 -24.31 -20.28
N GLY A 259 2.33 -24.45 -21.57
CA GLY A 259 0.99 -24.19 -22.10
C GLY A 259 -0.06 -25.21 -21.64
N PRO A 260 -1.36 -24.91 -21.81
CA PRO A 260 -2.43 -25.81 -21.38
C PRO A 260 -2.37 -27.14 -22.14
N ALA A 261 -2.39 -28.24 -21.39
CA ALA A 261 -2.53 -29.59 -21.93
C ALA A 261 -3.86 -29.69 -22.71
N ARG A 262 -3.77 -29.91 -24.02
CA ARG A 262 -4.94 -30.31 -24.80
C ARG A 262 -5.18 -31.78 -24.58
N ASP A 263 -6.34 -32.10 -24.01
CA ASP A 263 -6.89 -33.45 -24.03
C ASP A 263 -6.99 -33.92 -25.47
N LYS A 264 -6.34 -35.05 -25.76
CA LYS A 264 -6.44 -35.74 -27.05
C LYS A 264 -7.77 -36.52 -27.07
N LYS A 265 -8.68 -36.14 -27.96
CA LYS A 265 -9.62 -37.04 -28.61
C LYS A 265 -9.62 -36.76 -30.09
#